data_AF-A0A7X7NIP0-F1
#
_entry.id   AF-A0A7X7NIP0-F1
#
_cell.length_a   1.000
_cell.length_b   1.000
_cell.length_c   1.000
_cell.angle_alpha   90.00
_cell.angle_beta   90.00
_cell.angle_gamma   90.00
#
_symmetry.space_group_name_H-M   'P 1'
#
loop_
_entity.id
_entity.type
_entity.pdbx_description
1 polymer ?
#
loop_
_entity_poly.entity_id
_entity_poly.type
_entity_poly.pdbx_seq_one_letter_code
_entity_poly.pdbx_strand_id
1 'polypeptide(L)'
;MTPEFNHELAVFKGQLAELKQKFNAEQLEAHANETVVRNFLNPYISDITDLSVDQAKAAMDRLYNLWVEMRKRKETIDRLEKDLNG
;
A
#
# COMPACT_ATOMS: atom_id res chain seq x y z
N MET A 1 31.20 18.46 -8.74
CA MET A 1 30.42 17.31 -8.25
C MET A 1 31.37 16.13 -8.19
N THR A 2 31.59 15.52 -7.01
CA THR A 2 32.59 14.45 -6.86
C THR A 2 32.03 13.10 -7.29
N PRO A 3 32.88 12.12 -7.63
CA PRO A 3 32.43 10.75 -7.92
C PRO A 3 31.65 10.12 -6.75
N GLU A 4 32.01 10.42 -5.49
CA GLU A 4 31.27 9.89 -4.34
C GLU A 4 29.84 10.43 -4.27
N PHE A 5 29.64 11.72 -4.52
CA PHE A 5 28.31 12.34 -4.55
C PHE A 5 27.41 11.73 -5.63
N ASN A 6 27.97 11.45 -6.81
CA ASN A 6 27.22 10.80 -7.90
C ASN A 6 26.82 9.36 -7.56
N HIS A 7 27.67 8.64 -6.83
CA HIS A 7 27.37 7.29 -6.37
C HIS A 7 26.25 7.28 -5.32
N GLU A 8 26.34 8.16 -4.33
CA GLU A 8 25.33 8.30 -3.28
C GLU A 8 23.95 8.68 -3.86
N LEU A 9 23.93 9.62 -4.81
CA LEU A 9 22.72 9.99 -5.54
C LEU A 9 22.11 8.81 -6.31
N ALA A 10 22.94 7.96 -6.91
CA ALA A 10 22.48 6.77 -7.62
C ALA A 10 21.86 5.74 -6.66
N VAL A 11 22.46 5.56 -5.48
CA VAL A 11 21.93 4.66 -4.44
C VAL A 11 20.55 5.11 -3.98
N PHE A 12 20.37 6.39 -3.65
CA PHE A 12 19.07 6.92 -3.20
C PHE A 12 17.99 6.80 -4.28
N LYS A 13 18.33 7.04 -5.55
CA LYS A 13 17.40 6.83 -6.68
C LYS A 13 17.01 5.36 -6.81
N GLY A 14 17.94 4.43 -6.61
CA GLY A 14 17.67 2.99 -6.62
C GLY A 14 16.71 2.58 -5.51
N GLN A 15 16.96 3.04 -4.27
CA GLN A 15 16.08 2.79 -3.13
C GLN A 15 14.66 3.34 -3.35
N LEU A 16 14.56 4.57 -3.89
CA LEU A 16 13.28 5.18 -4.22
C LEU A 16 12.51 4.36 -5.26
N ALA A 17 13.19 3.87 -6.30
CA ALA A 17 12.57 3.03 -7.31
C ALA A 17 12.02 1.72 -6.72
N GLU A 18 12.79 1.05 -5.86
CA GLU A 18 12.38 -0.18 -5.20
C GLU A 18 11.16 0.04 -4.28
N LEU A 19 11.18 1.12 -3.50
CA LEU A 19 10.04 1.48 -2.63
C LEU A 19 8.77 1.76 -3.44
N LYS A 20 8.88 2.49 -4.55
CA LYS A 20 7.74 2.75 -5.44
C LYS A 20 7.21 1.48 -6.08
N GLN A 21 8.09 0.57 -6.50
CA GLN A 21 7.67 -0.72 -7.05
C GLN A 21 6.89 -1.54 -6.02
N LYS A 22 7.40 -1.64 -4.78
CA LYS A 22 6.72 -2.31 -3.67
C LYS A 22 5.37 -1.68 -3.36
N PHE A 23 5.31 -0.35 -3.28
CA PHE A 23 4.07 0.38 -3.06
C PHE A 23 3.01 0.06 -4.13
N ASN A 24 3.41 0.01 -5.41
CA ASN A 24 2.49 -0.29 -6.51
C ASN A 24 1.99 -1.75 -6.48
N ALA A 25 2.83 -2.69 -6.05
CA ALA A 25 2.40 -4.07 -5.86
C ALA A 25 1.37 -4.19 -4.71
N GLU A 26 1.63 -3.51 -3.59
CA GLU A 26 0.71 -3.47 -2.44
C GLU A 26 -0.62 -2.79 -2.78
N GLN A 27 -0.63 -1.78 -3.67
CA GLN A 27 -1.87 -1.16 -4.17
C GLN A 27 -2.80 -2.17 -4.84
N LEU A 28 -2.24 -3.05 -5.69
CA LEU A 28 -3.04 -4.06 -6.37
C LEU A 28 -3.68 -5.03 -5.36
N GLU A 29 -2.92 -5.46 -4.35
CA GLU A 29 -3.42 -6.34 -3.30
C GLU A 29 -4.47 -5.65 -2.41
N ALA A 30 -4.27 -4.36 -2.09
CA ALA A 30 -5.23 -3.58 -1.33
C ALA A 30 -6.57 -3.46 -2.07
N HIS A 31 -6.56 -3.16 -3.37
CA HIS A 31 -7.77 -3.11 -4.19
C HIS A 31 -8.49 -4.46 -4.31
N ALA A 32 -7.74 -5.56 -4.35
CA ALA A 32 -8.33 -6.89 -4.31
C ALA A 32 -9.09 -7.14 -2.99
N ASN A 33 -8.47 -6.83 -1.84
CA ASN A 33 -9.12 -6.98 -0.54
C ASN A 33 -10.32 -6.02 -0.37
N GLU A 34 -10.22 -4.78 -0.83
CA GLU A 34 -11.34 -3.81 -0.85
C GLU A 34 -12.56 -4.36 -1.62
N THR A 35 -12.31 -5.00 -2.77
CA THR A 35 -13.36 -5.62 -3.58
C THR A 35 -14.00 -6.81 -2.87
N VAL A 36 -13.19 -7.65 -2.24
CA VAL A 36 -13.67 -8.80 -1.46
C VAL A 36 -14.52 -8.35 -0.27
N VAL A 37 -14.10 -7.33 0.48
CA VAL A 37 -14.89 -6.75 1.57
C VAL A 37 -16.25 -6.28 1.07
N ARG A 38 -16.29 -5.53 -0.04
CA ARG A 38 -17.56 -5.05 -0.63
C ARG A 38 -18.49 -6.18 -1.05
N ASN A 39 -17.95 -7.28 -1.56
CA ASN A 39 -18.75 -8.43 -1.97
C ASN A 39 -19.38 -9.14 -0.76
N PHE A 40 -18.67 -9.24 0.36
CA PHE A 40 -19.22 -9.86 1.58
C PHE A 40 -20.16 -8.93 2.35
N LEU A 41 -19.97 -7.61 2.25
CA LEU A 41 -20.87 -6.60 2.82
C LEU A 41 -21.95 -6.18 1.83
N ASN A 42 -22.63 -7.16 1.21
CA ASN A 42 -23.67 -6.91 0.23
C ASN A 42 -24.86 -6.16 0.88
N PRO A 43 -25.17 -4.91 0.48
CA PRO A 43 -26.22 -4.11 1.10
C PRO A 43 -27.63 -4.56 0.72
N TYR A 44 -27.78 -5.49 -0.22
CA TYR A 44 -29.08 -5.98 -0.70
C TYR A 44 -29.56 -7.24 0.03
N ILE A 45 -28.84 -7.69 1.07
CA ILE A 45 -29.26 -8.81 1.90
C ILE A 45 -30.35 -8.33 2.86
N SER A 46 -31.50 -9.01 2.86
CA SER A 46 -32.65 -8.68 3.71
C SER A 46 -32.51 -9.18 5.15
N ASP A 47 -31.85 -10.33 5.35
CA ASP A 47 -31.55 -10.89 6.67
C ASP A 47 -30.07 -10.72 6.99
N ILE A 48 -29.75 -9.87 7.98
CA ILE A 48 -28.36 -9.55 8.34
C ILE A 48 -27.55 -10.78 8.78
N THR A 49 -28.20 -11.86 9.19
CA THR A 49 -27.54 -13.11 9.60
C THR A 49 -26.98 -13.91 8.43
N ASP A 50 -27.40 -13.62 7.20
CA ASP A 50 -26.86 -14.23 5.98
C ASP A 50 -25.55 -13.56 5.50
N LEU A 51 -25.14 -12.45 6.12
CA LEU A 51 -23.87 -11.81 5.79
C LEU A 51 -22.70 -12.72 6.16
N SER A 52 -21.75 -12.85 5.23
CA SER A 52 -20.47 -13.53 5.45
C SER A 52 -19.50 -12.64 6.23
N VAL A 53 -19.89 -12.26 7.46
CA VAL A 53 -19.19 -11.27 8.29
C VAL A 53 -17.77 -11.71 8.64
N ASP A 54 -17.55 -12.99 8.90
CA ASP A 54 -16.21 -13.51 9.24
C ASP A 54 -15.24 -13.36 8.07
N GLN A 55 -15.70 -13.62 6.84
CA GLN A 55 -14.89 -13.45 5.64
C GLN A 55 -14.65 -11.97 5.34
N ALA A 56 -15.67 -11.12 5.53
CA ALA A 56 -15.51 -9.66 5.44
C ALA A 56 -14.47 -9.16 6.43
N LYS A 57 -14.50 -9.63 7.68
CA LYS A 57 -13.55 -9.27 8.73
C LYS A 57 -12.14 -9.69 8.36
N ALA A 58 -11.95 -10.94 7.92
CA ALA A 58 -10.63 -11.43 7.53
C ALA A 58 -10.02 -10.63 6.36
N ALA A 59 -10.84 -10.27 5.36
CA ALA A 59 -10.41 -9.43 4.25
C ALA A 59 -10.11 -7.98 4.70
N MET A 60 -10.91 -7.44 5.62
CA MET A 60 -10.70 -6.10 6.18
C MET A 60 -9.43 -6.04 7.05
N ASP A 61 -9.15 -7.06 7.85
CA ASP A 61 -7.91 -7.12 8.66
C ASP A 61 -6.67 -7.09 7.74
N ARG A 62 -6.70 -7.82 6.62
CA ARG A 62 -5.62 -7.79 5.62
C ARG A 62 -5.50 -6.42 4.95
N LEU A 63 -6.63 -5.85 4.53
CA LEU A 63 -6.68 -4.51 3.94
C LEU A 63 -6.10 -3.46 4.89
N TYR A 64 -6.47 -3.52 6.17
CA TYR A 64 -5.99 -2.60 7.19
C TYR A 64 -4.47 -2.70 7.38
N ASN A 65 -3.95 -3.93 7.49
CA ASN A 65 -2.51 -4.15 7.64
C ASN A 65 -1.72 -3.63 6.43
N LEU A 66 -2.20 -3.90 5.20
CA LEU A 66 -1.62 -3.35 3.99
C LEU A 66 -1.66 -1.82 3.99
N TRP A 67 -2.81 -1.22 4.34
CA TRP A 67 -2.96 0.23 4.41
C TRP A 67 -1.97 0.88 5.38
N VAL A 68 -1.76 0.29 6.57
CA VAL A 68 -0.77 0.79 7.55
C VAL A 68 0.64 0.79 6.96
N GLU A 69 1.07 -0.32 6.36
CA GLU A 69 2.41 -0.44 5.80
C GLU A 69 2.59 0.46 4.57
N MET A 70 1.59 0.56 3.72
CA MET A 70 1.58 1.46 2.57
C MET A 70 1.66 2.92 2.98
N ARG A 71 0.99 3.34 4.06
CA ARG A 71 1.09 4.72 4.59
C ARG A 71 2.52 5.03 5.01
N LYS A 72 3.16 4.16 5.79
CA LYS A 72 4.56 4.32 6.22
C LYS A 72 5.52 4.37 5.01
N ARG A 73 5.28 3.50 4.02
CA ARG A 73 6.07 3.46 2.79
C ARG A 73 5.91 4.73 1.98
N LYS A 74 4.68 5.23 1.84
CA LYS A 74 4.39 6.50 1.16
C LYS A 74 5.08 7.67 1.84
N GLU A 75 4.99 7.77 3.16
CA GLU A 75 5.69 8.81 3.93
C GLU A 75 7.22 8.77 3.69
N THR A 76 7.79 7.56 3.59
CA THR A 76 9.22 7.37 3.27
C THR A 76 9.56 7.77 1.84
N ILE A 77 8.72 7.41 0.87
CA ILE A 77 8.86 7.82 -0.54
C ILE A 77 8.82 9.33 -0.65
N ASP A 78 7.78 9.97 -0.10
CA ASP A 78 7.57 11.41 -0.17
C ASP A 78 8.76 12.18 0.45
N ARG A 79 9.34 11.66 1.55
CA ARG A 79 10.57 12.21 2.15
C ARG A 79 11.78 12.08 1.23
N LEU A 80 12.05 10.89 0.69
CA LEU A 80 13.19 10.66 -0.22
C LEU A 80 13.07 11.49 -1.50
N GLU A 81 11.86 11.66 -2.04
CA GLU A 81 11.62 12.53 -3.19
C GLU A 81 11.95 13.98 -2.89
N LYS A 82 11.57 14.47 -1.69
CA LYS A 82 11.93 15.82 -1.26
C LYS A 82 13.44 15.98 -1.14
N ASP A 83 14.11 15.05 -0.46
CA ASP A 83 15.57 15.11 -0.25
C ASP A 83 16.34 15.06 -1.58
N LEU A 84 15.82 14.37 -2.60
CA LEU A 84 16.42 14.28 -3.93
C LEU A 84 16.14 15.49 -4.84
N ASN A 85 15.01 16.18 -4.65
CA ASN A 85 14.59 17.29 -5.51
C ASN A 85 14.92 18.67 -4.95
N GLY A 86 15.19 18.79 -3.65
CA GLY A 86 15.46 20.07 -2.96
C GLY A 86 14.18 20.78 -2.53
#